data_AF-A0A7Z1MZD6-F1
#
_entry.id   AF-A0A7Z1MZD6-F1
#
_cell.length_a   1.000
_cell.length_b   1.000
_cell.length_c   1.000
_cell.angle_alpha   90.00
_cell.angle_beta   90.00
_cell.angle_gamma   90.00
#
_symmetry.space_group_name_H-M   'P 1'
#
loop_
_entity.id
_entity.type
_entity.pdbx_description
1 polymer ?
#
loop_
_entity_poly.entity_id
_entity_poly.type
_entity_poly.pdbx_seq_one_letter_code
_entity_poly.pdbx_strand_id
1 'polypeptide(L)'
;CHYCGYQENPPSRCPNCESDHIRQVGTGTQRVEELLQQEFPQARIIRMDVDTTSRKGAHEKLLNDFEAGKGDILLGTQMIAKGLDYPNITLVGVLNADTMLNLPDFRASERTYQLLTQVSGRAGRHEKEGQVIIQTYNPDHYSIK
;
A
#
# COMPACT_ATOMS: atom_id res chain seq x y z
N CYS A 1 24.57 -2.33 5.83
CA CYS A 1 24.17 -3.71 5.45
C CYS A 1 23.73 -4.46 6.69
N HIS A 2 22.50 -5.00 6.69
CA HIS A 2 21.95 -5.74 7.83
C HIS A 2 22.60 -7.14 8.00
N TYR A 3 23.05 -7.77 6.92
CA TYR A 3 23.61 -9.12 6.93
C TYR A 3 25.06 -9.21 7.42
N CYS A 4 25.90 -8.23 7.08
CA CYS A 4 27.33 -8.26 7.39
C CYS A 4 27.81 -7.08 8.25
N GLY A 5 26.93 -6.15 8.61
CA GLY A 5 27.28 -4.98 9.41
C GLY A 5 28.06 -3.88 8.67
N TYR A 6 28.36 -4.06 7.38
CA TYR A 6 29.03 -3.03 6.56
C TYR A 6 28.27 -1.71 6.59
N GLN A 7 28.97 -0.59 6.72
CA GLN A 7 28.40 0.76 6.76
C GLN A 7 29.06 1.62 5.69
N GLU A 8 28.26 2.48 5.07
CA GLU A 8 28.71 3.44 4.07
C GLU A 8 27.81 4.67 4.12
N ASN A 9 28.35 5.81 3.71
CA ASN A 9 27.57 7.04 3.61
C ASN A 9 26.64 6.96 2.39
N PRO A 10 25.38 7.42 2.50
CA PRO A 10 24.49 7.52 1.36
C PRO A 10 25.12 8.39 0.26
N PRO A 11 25.18 7.92 -1.00
CA PRO A 11 25.75 8.70 -2.08
C PRO A 11 24.85 9.90 -2.40
N SER A 12 25.45 11.02 -2.80
CA SER A 12 24.73 12.23 -3.23
C SER A 12 24.26 12.16 -4.69
N ARG A 13 24.84 11.25 -5.48
CA ARG A 13 24.46 10.98 -6.87
C ARG A 13 24.39 9.49 -7.12
N CYS A 14 23.47 9.07 -7.98
CA CYS A 14 23.32 7.66 -8.34
C CYS A 14 24.61 7.16 -9.03
N PRO A 15 25.25 6.09 -8.54
CA PRO A 15 26.49 5.58 -9.15
C PRO A 15 26.28 4.98 -10.54
N ASN A 16 25.03 4.73 -10.96
CA ASN A 16 24.71 4.16 -12.27
C ASN A 16 24.29 5.20 -13.32
N CYS A 17 23.58 6.26 -12.92
CA CYS A 17 23.04 7.26 -13.85
C CYS A 17 23.36 8.72 -13.50
N GLU A 18 24.17 8.96 -12.46
CA GLU A 18 24.64 10.27 -11.98
C GLU A 18 23.55 11.25 -11.53
N SER A 19 22.29 10.84 -11.52
CA SER A 19 21.16 11.64 -11.03
C SER A 19 21.32 12.01 -9.56
N ASP A 20 20.94 13.25 -9.21
CA ASP A 20 20.86 13.77 -7.84
C ASP A 20 19.49 13.48 -7.18
N HIS A 21 18.55 12.89 -7.93
CA HIS A 21 17.21 12.57 -7.45
C HIS A 21 17.16 11.26 -6.63
N ILE A 22 18.04 11.13 -5.64
CA ILE A 22 17.98 10.04 -4.66
C ILE A 22 16.97 10.42 -3.57
N ARG A 23 15.81 9.75 -3.56
CA ARG A 23 14.76 9.98 -2.57
C ARG A 23 14.70 8.83 -1.58
N GLN A 24 14.55 9.14 -0.30
CA GLN A 24 14.15 8.15 0.68
C GLN A 24 12.70 7.75 0.41
N VAL A 25 12.48 6.46 0.17
CA VAL A 25 11.16 5.92 -0.15
C VAL A 25 10.45 5.58 1.15
N GLY A 26 9.31 6.22 1.39
CA GLY A 26 8.48 6.02 2.57
C GLY A 26 7.34 7.03 2.60
N THR A 27 6.28 6.79 1.84
CA THR A 27 5.08 7.64 1.93
C THR A 27 4.25 7.14 3.11
N GLY A 28 4.25 7.89 4.21
CA GLY A 28 3.35 7.61 5.33
C GLY A 28 1.89 7.73 4.88
N THR A 29 1.02 6.88 5.44
CA THR A 29 -0.44 6.91 5.20
C THR A 29 -1.02 8.31 5.40
N GLN A 30 -0.49 9.08 6.35
CA GLN A 30 -0.87 10.47 6.60
C GLN A 30 -0.61 11.40 5.41
N ARG A 31 0.54 11.27 4.73
CA ARG A 31 0.83 12.11 3.56
C ARG A 31 -0.08 11.77 2.38
N VAL A 32 -0.41 10.49 2.21
CA VAL A 32 -1.38 10.06 1.19
C VAL A 32 -2.76 10.59 1.50
N GLU A 33 -3.20 10.56 2.76
CA GLU A 33 -4.47 11.12 3.20
C GLU A 33 -4.57 12.62 2.85
N GLU A 34 -3.53 13.41 3.15
CA GLU A 34 -3.49 14.84 2.81
C GLU A 34 -3.65 15.08 1.31
N LEU A 35 -2.96 14.29 0.48
CA LEU A 35 -3.06 14.40 -0.99
C LEU A 35 -4.43 13.99 -1.49
N LEU A 36 -4.98 12.89 -0.98
CA LEU A 36 -6.33 12.45 -1.33
C LEU A 36 -7.39 13.48 -0.94
N GLN A 37 -7.24 14.15 0.20
CA GLN A 37 -8.17 15.19 0.64
C GLN A 37 -8.08 16.45 -0.25
N GLN A 38 -6.90 16.74 -0.81
CA GLN A 38 -6.70 17.84 -1.75
C GLN A 38 -7.31 17.52 -3.12
N GLU A 39 -7.05 16.33 -3.66
CA GLU A 39 -7.52 15.91 -4.99
C GLU A 39 -9.01 15.53 -4.98
N PHE A 40 -9.51 15.00 -3.87
CA PHE A 40 -10.91 14.59 -3.68
C PHE A 40 -11.53 15.25 -2.44
N PRO A 41 -11.79 16.57 -2.44
CA PRO A 41 -12.26 17.29 -1.25
C PRO A 41 -13.60 16.80 -0.69
N GLN A 42 -14.41 16.15 -1.51
CA GLN A 42 -15.73 15.64 -1.14
C GLN A 42 -15.71 14.17 -0.71
N ALA A 43 -14.61 13.45 -0.93
CA ALA A 43 -14.52 12.04 -0.58
C ALA A 43 -14.31 11.87 0.93
N ARG A 44 -15.05 10.95 1.53
CA ARG A 44 -14.90 10.57 2.93
C ARG A 44 -13.80 9.51 3.04
N ILE A 45 -12.63 9.92 3.50
CA ILE A 45 -11.47 9.05 3.64
C ILE A 45 -11.50 8.40 5.03
N ILE A 46 -11.38 7.08 5.07
CA ILE A 46 -11.16 6.32 6.30
C ILE A 46 -9.71 5.84 6.28
N ARG A 47 -8.88 6.37 7.18
CA ARG A 47 -7.49 5.92 7.36
C ARG A 47 -7.40 4.81 8.40
N MET A 48 -6.75 3.72 8.04
CA MET A 48 -6.50 2.57 8.90
C MET A 48 -5.01 2.18 8.91
N ASP A 49 -4.35 2.55 10.00
CA ASP A 49 -2.94 2.28 10.30
C ASP A 49 -2.78 1.95 11.79
N VAL A 50 -1.54 1.68 12.22
CA VAL A 50 -1.25 1.28 13.61
C VAL A 50 -1.68 2.36 14.61
N ASP A 51 -1.52 3.64 14.24
CA ASP A 51 -1.81 4.77 15.12
C ASP A 51 -3.33 4.93 15.34
N THR A 52 -4.11 4.77 14.27
CA THR A 52 -5.58 4.85 14.27
C THR A 52 -6.27 3.61 14.83
N THR A 53 -5.58 2.46 14.91
CA THR A 53 -6.16 1.18 15.37
C THR A 53 -5.68 0.72 16.75
N SER A 54 -4.94 1.57 17.48
CA SER A 54 -4.35 1.26 18.79
C SER A 54 -5.34 0.85 19.90
N ARG A 55 -6.63 1.16 19.77
CA ARG A 55 -7.68 0.77 20.74
C ARG A 55 -8.35 -0.55 20.33
N LYS A 56 -8.63 -1.42 21.32
CA LYS A 56 -9.37 -2.68 21.10
C LYS A 56 -10.70 -2.39 20.39
N GLY A 57 -10.94 -3.04 19.25
CA GLY A 57 -12.15 -2.90 18.44
C GLY A 57 -12.16 -1.69 17.47
N ALA A 58 -11.13 -0.85 17.47
CA ALA A 58 -11.06 0.28 16.53
C ALA A 58 -11.00 -0.18 15.07
N HIS A 59 -10.23 -1.24 14.80
CA HIS A 59 -10.14 -1.85 13.47
C HIS A 59 -11.52 -2.27 12.95
N GLU A 60 -12.23 -3.12 13.69
CA GLU A 60 -13.56 -3.61 13.31
C GLU A 60 -14.57 -2.47 13.12
N LYS A 61 -14.51 -1.43 13.96
CA LYS A 61 -15.37 -0.26 13.80
C LYS A 61 -15.15 0.46 12.46
N LEU A 62 -13.90 0.75 12.09
CA LEU A 62 -13.59 1.45 10.83
C LEU A 62 -14.05 0.63 9.62
N LEU A 63 -13.90 -0.69 9.71
CA LEU A 63 -14.35 -1.62 8.68
C LEU A 63 -15.87 -1.64 8.54
N ASN A 64 -16.60 -1.67 9.65
CA ASN A 64 -18.07 -1.62 9.66
C ASN A 64 -18.58 -0.26 9.15
N ASP A 65 -17.90 0.83 9.49
CA ASP A 65 -18.23 2.17 8.99
C ASP A 65 -18.03 2.26 7.47
N PHE A 66 -16.95 1.67 6.94
CA PHE A 66 -16.72 1.59 5.50
C PHE A 66 -17.78 0.73 4.80
N GLU A 67 -18.12 -0.43 5.36
CA GLU A 67 -19.16 -1.32 4.82
C GLU A 67 -20.55 -0.66 4.78
N ALA A 68 -20.87 0.11 5.82
CA ALA A 68 -22.10 0.89 5.91
C ALA A 68 -22.12 2.12 4.97
N GLY A 69 -21.11 2.30 4.12
CA GLY A 69 -21.03 3.39 3.16
C GLY A 69 -20.73 4.74 3.79
N LYS A 70 -20.09 4.77 4.97
CA LYS A 70 -19.65 6.02 5.62
C LYS A 70 -18.31 6.54 5.11
N GLY A 71 -17.56 5.71 4.38
CA GLY A 71 -16.32 6.09 3.70
C GLY A 71 -16.40 5.77 2.20
N ASP A 72 -15.79 6.61 1.40
CA ASP A 72 -15.65 6.43 -0.05
C ASP A 72 -14.27 5.83 -0.39
N ILE A 73 -13.25 6.12 0.43
CA ILE A 73 -11.89 5.63 0.25
C ILE A 73 -11.38 5.04 1.57
N LEU A 74 -10.93 3.78 1.53
CA LEU A 74 -10.24 3.13 2.65
C LEU A 74 -8.73 3.15 2.40
N LEU A 75 -8.00 3.96 3.15
CA LEU A 75 -6.56 4.15 3.03
C LEU A 75 -5.82 3.46 4.18
N GLY A 76 -4.71 2.80 3.89
CA GLY A 76 -3.91 2.20 4.95
C GLY A 76 -2.86 1.23 4.44
N THR A 77 -2.33 0.42 5.35
CA THR A 77 -1.25 -0.52 5.07
C THR A 77 -1.80 -1.92 4.75
N GLN A 78 -0.92 -2.93 4.74
CA GLN A 78 -1.25 -4.34 4.55
C GLN A 78 -2.39 -4.86 5.46
N MET A 79 -2.66 -4.17 6.58
CA MET A 79 -3.74 -4.54 7.49
C MET A 79 -5.12 -4.51 6.82
N ILE A 80 -5.35 -3.62 5.83
CA ILE A 80 -6.61 -3.55 5.08
C ILE A 80 -6.88 -4.82 4.27
N ALA A 81 -5.84 -5.56 3.85
CA ALA A 81 -6.05 -6.73 2.99
C ALA A 81 -6.63 -7.96 3.72
N LYS A 82 -6.65 -7.95 5.05
CA LYS A 82 -7.02 -9.10 5.88
C LYS A 82 -8.51 -9.08 6.26
N GLY A 83 -9.22 -10.15 5.91
CA GLY A 83 -10.56 -10.43 6.44
C GLY A 83 -11.70 -9.59 5.87
N LEU A 84 -11.47 -8.84 4.78
CA LEU A 84 -12.46 -7.94 4.18
C LEU A 84 -13.10 -8.54 2.94
N ASP A 85 -14.41 -8.73 2.93
CA ASP A 85 -15.19 -9.07 1.74
C ASP A 85 -16.22 -7.98 1.50
N TYR A 86 -15.89 -7.03 0.63
CA TYR A 86 -16.74 -5.86 0.39
C TYR A 86 -17.30 -5.89 -1.03
N PRO A 87 -18.63 -6.05 -1.20
CA PRO A 87 -19.23 -6.17 -2.52
C PRO A 87 -19.14 -4.88 -3.35
N ASN A 88 -18.91 -3.73 -2.71
CA ASN A 88 -18.87 -2.43 -3.36
C ASN A 88 -17.46 -1.92 -3.69
N ILE A 89 -16.40 -2.69 -3.43
CA ILE A 89 -15.05 -2.29 -3.86
C ILE A 89 -14.86 -2.65 -5.33
N THR A 90 -14.81 -1.61 -6.17
CA THR A 90 -14.56 -1.72 -7.60
C THR A 90 -13.15 -1.31 -8.00
N LEU A 91 -12.41 -0.62 -7.13
CA LEU A 91 -11.04 -0.17 -7.40
C LEU A 91 -10.14 -0.46 -6.21
N VAL A 92 -8.97 -1.02 -6.49
CA VAL A 92 -7.91 -1.24 -5.51
C VAL A 92 -6.60 -0.66 -6.03
N GLY A 93 -5.98 0.22 -5.25
CA GLY A 93 -4.71 0.87 -5.58
C GLY A 93 -3.59 0.44 -4.64
N VAL A 94 -2.51 -0.10 -5.18
CA VAL A 94 -1.26 -0.37 -4.46
C VAL A 94 -0.26 0.70 -4.85
N LEU A 95 -0.01 1.66 -3.96
CA LEU A 95 0.79 2.86 -4.27
C LEU A 95 2.31 2.61 -4.37
N ASN A 96 2.82 1.56 -3.74
CA ASN A 96 4.25 1.27 -3.76
C ASN A 96 4.50 -0.21 -3.42
N ALA A 97 4.63 -1.05 -4.45
CA ALA A 97 4.98 -2.46 -4.27
C ALA A 97 6.48 -2.66 -3.93
N ASP A 98 7.35 -1.73 -4.33
CA ASP A 98 8.81 -1.85 -4.16
C ASP A 98 9.26 -1.85 -2.71
N THR A 99 8.50 -1.21 -1.82
CA THR A 99 8.82 -1.19 -0.39
C THR A 99 8.93 -2.61 0.16
N MET A 100 8.03 -3.50 -0.27
CA MET A 100 8.01 -4.88 0.19
C MET A 100 9.01 -5.75 -0.56
N LEU A 101 9.24 -5.50 -1.86
CA LEU A 101 10.22 -6.21 -2.68
C LEU A 101 11.67 -5.98 -2.22
N ASN A 102 11.98 -4.77 -1.74
CA ASN A 102 13.33 -4.38 -1.34
C ASN A 102 13.60 -4.58 0.15
N LEU A 103 12.70 -5.25 0.89
CA LEU A 103 12.99 -5.67 2.25
C LEU A 103 14.18 -6.65 2.25
N PRO A 104 15.12 -6.53 3.20
CA PRO A 104 16.22 -7.49 3.36
C PRO A 104 15.70 -8.79 4.00
N ASP A 105 14.78 -9.46 3.29
CA ASP A 105 14.16 -10.73 3.63
C ASP A 105 14.14 -11.58 2.35
N PHE A 106 14.66 -12.80 2.41
CA PHE A 106 14.71 -13.70 1.24
C PHE A 106 13.31 -14.06 0.70
N ARG A 107 12.25 -13.84 1.49
CA ARG A 107 10.85 -14.06 1.12
C ARG A 107 10.14 -12.79 0.65
N ALA A 108 10.85 -11.66 0.49
CA ALA A 108 10.27 -10.39 0.07
C ALA A 108 9.41 -10.53 -1.19
N SER A 109 9.93 -11.21 -2.22
CA SER A 109 9.24 -11.52 -3.46
C SER A 109 7.96 -12.35 -3.28
N GLU A 110 8.05 -13.45 -2.53
CA GLU A 110 6.90 -14.32 -2.24
C GLU A 110 5.79 -13.56 -1.49
N ARG A 111 6.17 -12.81 -0.45
CA ARG A 111 5.21 -12.06 0.35
C ARG A 111 4.59 -10.90 -0.43
N THR A 112 5.35 -10.25 -1.30
CA THR A 112 4.81 -9.23 -2.21
C THR A 112 3.77 -9.85 -3.13
N TYR A 113 4.09 -10.98 -3.78
CA TYR A 113 3.14 -11.68 -4.64
C TYR A 113 1.86 -12.10 -3.89
N GLN A 114 2.00 -12.64 -2.69
CA GLN A 114 0.86 -13.01 -1.83
C GLN A 114 -0.02 -11.81 -1.50
N LEU A 115 0.58 -10.67 -1.13
CA LEU A 115 -0.15 -9.44 -0.84
C LEU A 115 -0.88 -8.94 -2.09
N LEU A 116 -0.17 -8.81 -3.22
CA LEU A 116 -0.77 -8.33 -4.47
C LEU A 116 -1.92 -9.23 -4.90
N THR A 117 -1.73 -10.55 -4.88
CA THR A 117 -2.80 -11.51 -5.23
C THR A 117 -3.99 -11.39 -4.28
N GLN A 118 -3.74 -11.30 -2.97
CA GLN A 118 -4.80 -11.15 -1.97
C GLN A 118 -5.60 -9.86 -2.19
N VAL A 119 -4.91 -8.76 -2.45
CA VAL A 119 -5.47 -7.42 -2.64
C VAL A 119 -6.22 -7.34 -3.98
N SER A 120 -5.64 -7.88 -5.06
CA SER A 120 -6.27 -7.96 -6.37
C SER A 120 -7.55 -8.78 -6.34
N GLY A 121 -7.53 -9.90 -5.61
CA GLY A 121 -8.71 -10.72 -5.42
C GLY A 121 -9.83 -10.05 -4.63
N ARG A 122 -9.68 -8.81 -4.12
CA ARG A 122 -10.75 -8.06 -3.44
C ARG A 122 -11.55 -7.15 -4.36
N ALA A 123 -10.99 -6.76 -5.51
CA ALA A 123 -11.75 -5.99 -6.50
C ALA A 123 -12.67 -6.93 -7.29
N GLY A 124 -13.92 -6.51 -7.54
CA GLY A 124 -14.77 -7.15 -8.55
C GLY A 124 -15.28 -8.56 -8.22
N ARG A 125 -15.52 -8.88 -6.93
CA ARG A 125 -16.07 -10.19 -6.51
C ARG A 125 -17.55 -10.44 -6.87
N HIS A 126 -18.21 -9.50 -7.54
CA HIS A 126 -19.66 -9.51 -7.77
C HIS A 126 -19.98 -9.03 -9.19
N GLU A 127 -21.19 -8.54 -9.46
CA GLU A 127 -21.63 -8.10 -10.79
C GLU A 127 -20.86 -6.90 -11.37
N LYS A 128 -20.09 -6.18 -10.53
CA LYS A 128 -19.33 -4.99 -10.92
C LYS A 128 -17.90 -5.36 -11.28
N GLU A 129 -17.43 -4.85 -12.41
CA GLU A 129 -16.04 -5.00 -12.85
C GLU A 129 -15.10 -4.35 -11.82
N GLY A 130 -14.08 -5.11 -11.42
CA GLY A 130 -13.05 -4.66 -10.49
C GLY A 130 -11.78 -4.28 -11.25
N GLN A 131 -11.19 -3.15 -10.88
CA GLN A 131 -9.89 -2.72 -11.38
C GLN A 131 -8.86 -2.74 -10.26
N VAL A 132 -7.64 -3.16 -10.59
CA VAL A 132 -6.50 -3.12 -9.69
C VAL A 132 -5.38 -2.34 -10.37
N ILE A 133 -4.84 -1.34 -9.66
CA ILE A 133 -3.73 -0.53 -10.13
C ILE A 133 -2.56 -0.72 -9.17
N ILE A 134 -1.43 -1.19 -9.69
CA ILE A 134 -0.21 -1.41 -8.92
C ILE A 134 0.85 -0.43 -9.41
N GLN A 135 1.37 0.37 -8.50
CA GLN A 135 2.50 1.27 -8.75
C GLN A 135 3.79 0.63 -8.25
N THR A 136 4.76 0.59 -9.15
CA THR A 136 6.09 0.05 -8.90
C THR A 136 7.12 0.67 -9.84
N TYR A 137 8.36 0.77 -9.37
CA TYR A 137 9.53 1.11 -10.17
C TYR A 137 10.09 -0.09 -10.94
N ASN A 138 9.72 -1.32 -10.56
CA ASN A 138 10.22 -2.56 -11.16
C ASN A 138 9.07 -3.40 -11.77
N PRO A 139 8.36 -2.90 -12.79
CA PRO A 139 7.20 -3.59 -13.36
C PRO A 139 7.55 -4.95 -13.97
N ASP A 140 8.80 -5.14 -14.43
CA ASP A 140 9.27 -6.39 -15.01
C ASP A 140 9.70 -7.44 -13.96
N HIS A 141 9.63 -7.11 -12.66
CA HIS A 141 9.96 -8.06 -11.60
C HIS A 141 8.97 -9.24 -11.62
N TYR A 142 9.48 -10.47 -11.54
CA TYR A 142 8.69 -11.71 -11.69
C TYR A 142 7.55 -11.87 -10.68
N SER A 143 7.59 -11.15 -9.55
CA SER A 143 6.53 -11.17 -8.53
C SER A 143 5.42 -10.15 -8.77
N ILE A 144 5.56 -9.30 -9.78
CA ILE A 144 4.57 -8.30 -10.21
C ILE A 144 3.93 -8.69 -11.54
N LYS A 145 4.72 -9.28 -12.45
CA LYS A 145 4.30 -9.67 -13.80
C LYS A 145 3.27 -10.81 -13.83
#